data_AF-A0A370DEJ8-F1
#
_entry.id   AF-A0A370DEJ8-F1
#
_cell.length_a   1.000
_cell.length_b   1.000
_cell.length_c   1.000
_cell.angle_alpha   90.00
_cell.angle_beta   90.00
_cell.angle_gamma   90.00
#
_symmetry.space_group_name_H-M   'P 1'
#
loop_
_entity.id
_entity.type
_entity.pdbx_description
1 polymer ?
#
loop_
_entity_poly.entity_id
_entity_poly.type
_entity_poly.pdbx_seq_one_letter_code
_entity_poly.pdbx_strand_id
1 'polypeptide(L)'
;MPEIPDITDSERWIIDTTLKERYDRDVPLQLADAEIRLMLSDRELTSCPVVYWNEDDCNFVLFKTGDRRYRCQFFYRGYQQYGTGVHEYDDLTECIVSLLQTQADYAAKERGDLK
;
A
#
# COMPACT_ATOMS: atom_id res chain seq x y z
N MET A 1 -19.48 6.80 13.70
CA MET A 1 -18.92 6.19 12.48
C MET A 1 -18.19 4.93 12.93
N PRO A 2 -18.29 3.80 12.22
CA PRO A 2 -17.48 2.64 12.58
C PRO A 2 -16.01 3.04 12.45
N GLU A 3 -15.29 2.97 13.56
CA GLU A 3 -13.87 3.27 13.64
C GLU A 3 -13.13 2.14 12.94
N ILE A 4 -12.28 2.48 11.97
CA ILE A 4 -11.46 1.46 11.30
C ILE A 4 -10.38 1.03 12.31
N PRO A 5 -10.23 -0.27 12.59
CA PRO A 5 -9.26 -0.72 13.56
C PRO A 5 -7.83 -0.47 13.07
N ASP A 6 -6.95 -0.10 14.00
CA ASP A 6 -5.53 0.07 13.74
C ASP A 6 -4.86 -1.16 13.10
N ILE A 7 -3.69 -0.92 12.51
CA ILE A 7 -2.81 -2.01 12.07
C ILE A 7 -2.37 -2.81 13.29
N THR A 8 -2.71 -4.09 13.30
CA THR A 8 -2.34 -5.05 14.35
C THR A 8 -0.88 -5.47 14.20
N ASP A 9 -0.30 -5.99 15.28
CA ASP A 9 1.06 -6.56 15.24
C ASP A 9 1.20 -7.70 14.23
N SER A 10 0.15 -8.51 14.06
CA SER A 10 0.15 -9.59 13.05
C SER A 10 0.16 -9.05 11.63
N GLU A 11 -0.65 -8.03 11.32
CA GLU A 11 -0.63 -7.37 10.01
C GLU A 11 0.73 -6.70 9.75
N ARG A 12 1.28 -6.00 10.75
CA ARG A 12 2.62 -5.41 10.66
C ARG A 12 3.70 -6.45 10.41
N TRP A 13 3.65 -7.59 11.09
CA TRP A 13 4.61 -8.67 10.91
C TRP A 13 4.53 -9.30 9.51
N ILE A 14 3.33 -9.44 8.95
CA ILE A 14 3.16 -9.89 7.55
C ILE A 14 3.85 -8.92 6.60
N ILE A 15 3.62 -7.62 6.75
CA ILE A 15 4.25 -6.59 5.90
C ILE A 15 5.76 -6.67 6.00
N ASP A 16 6.31 -6.69 7.21
CA ASP A 16 7.75 -6.76 7.46
C ASP A 16 8.39 -7.99 6.81
N THR A 17 7.78 -9.17 7.01
CA THR A 17 8.27 -10.43 6.45
C THR A 17 8.24 -10.43 4.93
N THR A 18 7.15 -9.97 4.30
CA THR A 18 7.04 -9.88 2.84
C THR A 18 8.08 -8.94 2.24
N LEU A 19 8.31 -7.78 2.86
CA LEU A 19 9.33 -6.83 2.40
C LEU A 19 10.74 -7.39 2.59
N LYS A 20 11.00 -8.06 3.72
CA LYS A 20 12.28 -8.70 3.98
C LYS A 20 12.60 -9.78 2.94
N GLU A 21 11.62 -10.61 2.57
CA GLU A 21 11.77 -11.60 1.49
C GLU A 21 12.05 -10.94 0.13
N ARG A 22 11.42 -9.78 -0.15
CA ARG A 22 11.59 -9.06 -1.42
C ARG A 22 12.95 -8.38 -1.55
N TYR A 23 13.46 -7.79 -0.48
CA TYR A 23 14.62 -6.90 -0.47
C TYR A 23 15.86 -7.47 0.22
N ASP A 24 15.74 -8.66 0.83
CA ASP A 24 16.80 -9.34 1.59
C ASP A 24 17.38 -8.49 2.74
N ARG A 25 16.57 -7.56 3.28
CA ARG A 25 16.92 -6.65 4.38
C ARG A 25 15.67 -6.14 5.09
N ASP A 26 15.85 -5.63 6.31
CA ASP A 26 14.76 -5.00 7.05
C ASP A 26 14.44 -3.62 6.44
N VAL A 27 13.15 -3.39 6.14
CA VAL A 27 12.64 -2.14 5.57
C VAL A 27 11.91 -1.35 6.66
N PRO A 28 12.32 -0.11 6.97
CA PRO A 28 11.66 0.69 8.01
C PRO A 28 10.22 1.05 7.65
N LEU A 29 9.27 0.42 8.37
CA LEU A 29 7.85 0.74 8.29
C LEU A 29 7.49 1.94 9.16
N GLN A 30 6.71 2.86 8.61
CA GLN A 30 6.11 3.98 9.34
C GLN A 30 4.60 3.78 9.42
N LEU A 31 4.06 3.85 10.63
CA LEU A 31 2.62 3.85 10.88
C LEU A 31 2.13 5.29 10.97
N ALA A 32 1.03 5.58 10.29
CA ALA A 32 0.42 6.90 10.25
C ALA A 32 -1.09 6.77 10.03
N ASP A 33 -1.79 7.91 10.03
CA ASP A 33 -3.19 8.00 9.62
C ASP A 33 -3.31 8.82 8.33
N ALA A 34 -4.28 8.48 7.50
CA ALA A 34 -4.65 9.26 6.32
C ALA A 34 -6.15 9.49 6.25
N GLU A 35 -6.54 10.65 5.75
CA GLU A 35 -7.93 10.99 5.45
C GLU A 35 -8.19 10.76 3.96
N ILE A 36 -8.96 9.72 3.63
CA ILE A 36 -9.25 9.34 2.24
C ILE A 36 -10.76 9.25 1.98
N ARG A 37 -11.16 9.40 0.71
CA ARG A 37 -12.52 9.00 0.29
C ARG A 37 -12.55 7.51 0.02
N LEU A 38 -13.35 6.77 0.78
CA LEU A 38 -13.51 5.32 0.55
C LEU A 38 -14.36 5.05 -0.70
N MET A 39 -15.45 5.80 -0.88
CA MET A 39 -16.26 5.77 -2.09
C MET A 39 -16.28 7.13 -2.78
N LEU A 40 -16.40 7.14 -4.11
CA LEU A 40 -16.48 8.38 -4.90
C LEU A 40 -17.67 9.27 -4.50
N SER A 41 -18.74 8.64 -4.03
CA SER A 41 -19.97 9.31 -3.58
C SER A 41 -19.87 9.88 -2.17
N ASP A 42 -18.80 9.58 -1.43
CA ASP A 42 -18.65 10.03 -0.04
C ASP A 42 -18.42 11.53 0.03
N ARG A 43 -19.18 12.17 0.92
CA ARG A 43 -19.09 13.62 1.19
C ARG A 43 -18.02 13.96 2.22
N GLU A 44 -17.65 12.99 3.05
CA GLU A 44 -16.69 13.13 4.13
C GLU A 44 -15.48 12.23 3.87
N LEU A 45 -14.32 12.63 4.37
CA LEU A 45 -13.14 11.78 4.38
C LEU A 45 -13.24 10.81 5.56
N THR A 46 -12.78 9.59 5.35
CA THR A 46 -12.61 8.62 6.42
C THR A 46 -11.15 8.60 6.83
N SER A 47 -10.89 8.81 8.13
CA SER A 47 -9.57 8.57 8.70
C SER A 47 -9.30 7.08 8.76
N CYS A 48 -8.17 6.65 8.23
CA CYS A 48 -7.79 5.25 8.23
C CYS A 48 -6.30 5.05 8.55
N PRO A 49 -5.94 3.94 9.21
CA PRO A 49 -4.56 3.59 9.46
C PRO A 49 -3.80 3.29 8.18
N VAL A 50 -2.55 3.71 8.15
CA VAL A 50 -1.66 3.61 7.01
C VAL A 50 -0.31 3.04 7.41
N VAL A 51 0.20 2.15 6.56
CA VAL A 51 1.61 1.74 6.58
C VAL A 51 2.31 2.35 5.38
N TYR A 52 3.40 3.06 5.66
CA TYR A 52 4.25 3.69 4.66
C TYR A 52 5.67 3.13 4.73
N TRP A 53 6.29 2.96 3.56
CA TRP A 53 7.73 2.73 3.45
C TRP A 53 8.25 3.34 2.15
N ASN A 54 9.57 3.53 2.08
CA ASN A 54 10.26 4.08 0.93
C ASN A 54 11.43 3.18 0.54
N GLU A 55 11.47 2.80 -0.74
CA GLU A 55 12.51 1.93 -1.30
C GLU A 55 12.84 2.40 -2.73
N ASP A 56 14.12 2.58 -3.05
CA ASP A 56 14.64 3.01 -4.37
C ASP A 56 13.88 4.21 -4.99
N ASP A 57 13.76 5.31 -4.22
CA ASP A 57 13.01 6.53 -4.59
C ASP A 57 11.51 6.33 -4.87
N CYS A 58 10.98 5.13 -4.59
CA CYS A 58 9.58 4.81 -4.68
C CYS A 58 8.94 4.78 -3.29
N ASN A 59 7.84 5.52 -3.16
CA ASN A 59 7.05 5.58 -1.95
C ASN A 59 5.90 4.58 -2.06
N PHE A 60 5.69 3.78 -1.02
CA PHE A 60 4.62 2.82 -0.95
C PHE A 60 3.69 3.16 0.20
N VAL A 61 2.40 2.97 -0.03
CA VAL A 61 1.35 3.26 0.95
C VAL A 61 0.34 2.14 0.93
N LEU A 62 0.08 1.57 2.10
CA LEU A 62 -0.97 0.61 2.36
C LEU A 62 -1.98 1.24 3.32
N PHE A 63 -3.24 1.30 2.92
CA PHE A 63 -4.35 1.78 3.73
C PHE A 63 -5.16 0.60 4.23
N LYS A 64 -5.48 0.57 5.52
CA LYS A 64 -6.50 -0.34 6.06
C LYS A 64 -7.84 0.39 5.99
N THR A 65 -8.75 -0.05 5.12
CA THR A 65 -10.05 0.64 4.89
C THR A 65 -11.20 0.05 5.69
N GLY A 66 -10.95 -1.03 6.44
CA GLY A 66 -11.90 -1.71 7.29
C GLY A 66 -11.26 -2.94 7.94
N ASP A 67 -12.06 -3.73 8.65
CA ASP A 67 -11.59 -5.02 9.16
C ASP A 67 -11.24 -5.95 7.99
N ARG A 68 -9.97 -6.36 7.92
CA ARG A 68 -9.40 -7.14 6.81
C ARG A 68 -9.70 -6.57 5.42
N ARG A 69 -9.68 -5.24 5.27
CA ARG A 69 -9.86 -4.57 3.98
C ARG A 69 -8.71 -3.62 3.74
N TYR A 70 -8.09 -3.72 2.57
CA TYR A 70 -6.85 -3.02 2.27
C TYR A 70 -6.88 -2.39 0.89
N ARG A 71 -6.26 -1.22 0.79
CA ARG A 71 -5.94 -0.57 -0.49
C ARG A 71 -4.47 -0.24 -0.51
N CYS A 72 -3.88 -0.22 -1.69
CA CYS A 72 -2.47 0.08 -1.82
C CYS A 72 -2.20 0.97 -3.04
N GLN A 73 -1.15 1.77 -2.91
CA GLN A 73 -0.64 2.60 -3.99
C GLN A 73 0.85 2.82 -3.82
N PHE A 74 1.53 3.16 -4.92
CA PHE A 74 2.90 3.63 -4.90
C PHE A 74 3.04 4.92 -5.70
N PHE A 75 4.06 5.71 -5.37
CA PHE A 75 4.34 6.95 -6.09
C PHE A 75 5.82 7.34 -6.02
N TYR A 76 6.31 7.94 -7.11
CA TYR A 76 7.66 8.54 -7.13
C TYR A 76 7.61 10.02 -6.78
N ARG A 77 6.51 10.69 -7.18
CA ARG A 77 6.25 12.12 -6.96
C ARG A 77 4.77 12.31 -6.72
N GLY A 78 4.36 13.44 -6.13
CA GLY A 78 2.96 13.71 -5.80
C GLY A 78 1.97 13.57 -6.97
N TYR A 79 2.41 13.81 -8.21
CA TYR A 79 1.60 13.67 -9.42
C TYR A 79 1.72 12.29 -10.10
N GLN A 80 2.67 11.44 -9.68
CA GLN A 80 2.92 10.11 -10.26
C GLN A 80 2.46 9.05 -9.28
N GLN A 81 1.15 8.96 -9.09
CA GLN A 81 0.51 7.97 -8.22
C GLN A 81 -0.04 6.82 -9.04
N TYR A 82 0.23 5.60 -8.61
CA TYR A 82 -0.15 4.38 -9.30
C TYR A 82 -0.76 3.41 -8.29
N GLY A 83 -1.80 2.71 -8.71
CA GLY A 83 -2.40 1.59 -7.96
C GLY A 83 -2.27 0.29 -8.73
N THR A 84 -2.71 -0.80 -8.12
CA THR A 84 -2.69 -2.14 -8.73
C THR A 84 -3.83 -2.38 -9.72
N GLY A 85 -4.79 -1.46 -9.82
CA GLY A 85 -6.03 -1.63 -10.57
C GLY A 85 -7.12 -2.40 -9.81
N VAL A 86 -6.81 -2.95 -8.64
CA VAL A 86 -7.78 -3.55 -7.72
C VAL A 86 -8.25 -2.47 -6.74
N HIS A 87 -9.58 -2.36 -6.57
CA HIS A 87 -10.15 -1.31 -5.73
C HIS A 87 -9.91 -1.54 -4.24
N GLU A 88 -10.02 -2.78 -3.78
CA GLU A 88 -9.88 -3.19 -2.39
C GLU A 88 -9.55 -4.69 -2.33
N TYR A 89 -8.66 -5.06 -1.42
CA TYR A 89 -8.25 -6.42 -1.14
C TYR A 89 -8.81 -6.87 0.21
N ASP A 90 -9.14 -8.14 0.35
CA ASP A 90 -9.53 -8.78 1.62
C ASP A 90 -8.40 -9.64 2.25
N ASP A 91 -7.31 -9.80 1.51
CA ASP A 91 -6.06 -10.43 1.96
C ASP A 91 -4.89 -9.43 1.90
N LEU A 92 -4.17 -9.33 3.02
CA LEU A 92 -3.06 -8.39 3.18
C LEU A 92 -1.85 -8.79 2.32
N THR A 93 -1.53 -10.08 2.26
CA THR A 93 -0.37 -10.58 1.53
C THR A 93 -0.58 -10.36 0.02
N GLU A 94 -1.77 -10.69 -0.50
CA GLU A 94 -2.12 -10.43 -1.90
C GLU A 94 -2.04 -8.93 -2.23
N CYS A 95 -2.50 -8.06 -1.33
CA CYS A 95 -2.44 -6.62 -1.49
C CYS A 95 -0.99 -6.12 -1.66
N ILE A 96 -0.07 -6.57 -0.79
CA ILE A 96 1.34 -6.16 -0.81
C ILE A 96 2.08 -6.77 -2.01
N VAL A 97 1.88 -8.06 -2.28
CA VAL A 97 2.53 -8.72 -3.42
C VAL A 97 2.10 -8.08 -4.74
N SER A 98 0.80 -7.82 -4.91
CA SER A 98 0.29 -7.12 -6.09
C SER A 98 0.88 -5.72 -6.24
N LEU A 99 1.03 -5.00 -5.13
CA LEU A 99 1.65 -3.66 -5.12
C LEU A 99 3.09 -3.72 -5.60
N LEU A 100 3.90 -4.61 -5.04
CA LEU A 100 5.32 -4.76 -5.38
C LEU A 100 5.51 -5.24 -6.82
N GLN A 101 4.69 -6.17 -7.30
CA GLN A 101 4.71 -6.64 -8.69
C GLN A 101 4.33 -5.52 -9.66
N THR A 102 3.25 -4.79 -9.38
CA THR A 102 2.80 -3.68 -10.24
C THR A 102 3.87 -2.58 -10.33
N GLN A 103 4.53 -2.27 -9.21
CA GLN A 103 5.63 -1.30 -9.21
C GLN A 103 6.84 -1.81 -10.00
N ALA A 104 7.22 -3.08 -9.86
CA ALA A 104 8.32 -3.67 -10.62
C ALA A 104 8.02 -3.68 -12.13
N ASP A 105 6.80 -4.02 -12.54
CA ASP A 105 6.35 -3.97 -13.92
C ASP A 105 6.36 -2.54 -14.48
N TYR A 106 5.90 -1.57 -13.69
CA TYR A 106 5.98 -0.16 -14.07
C TYR A 106 7.44 0.28 -14.28
N ALA A 107 8.33 -0.03 -13.35
CA ALA A 107 9.74 0.32 -13.44
C ALA A 107 10.43 -0.35 -14.64
N ALA A 108 10.08 -1.61 -14.95
CA ALA A 108 10.59 -2.32 -16.12
C ALA A 108 10.07 -1.71 -17.43
N LYS A 109 8.80 -1.28 -17.50
CA LYS A 109 8.27 -0.54 -18.67
C LYS A 109 8.99 0.80 -18.88
N GLU A 110 9.22 1.56 -17.82
CA GLU A 110 9.92 2.86 -17.90
C GLU A 110 11.38 2.70 -18.35
N ARG A 111 12.05 1.60 -17.97
CA ARG A 111 13.40 1.27 -18.46
C ARG A 111 13.42 0.75 -19.90
N GLY A 112 12.26 0.37 -20.47
CA GLY A 112 12.13 -0.23 -21.79
C GLY A 112 12.33 -1.74 -21.83
N ASP A 113 12.32 -2.41 -20.67
CA ASP A 113 12.51 -3.87 -20.53
C ASP A 113 11.24 -4.66 -20.88
N LEU A 114 10.07 -4.02 -20.81
CA LEU A 114 8.76 -4.59 -21.15
C LEU A 114 8.12 -3.80 -22.30
N LYS A 115 7.69 -4.51 -23.35
CA LYS A 115 6.93 -3.97 -24.50
C LYS A 115 5.43 -4.09 -24.30
#